data_AF-A0A950QCB4-F1
#
_entry.id   AF-A0A950QCB4-F1
#
_cell.length_a   1.000
_cell.length_b   1.000
_cell.length_c   1.000
_cell.angle_alpha   90.00
_cell.angle_beta   90.00
_cell.angle_gamma   90.00
#
_symmetry.space_group_name_H-M   'P 1'
#
loop_
_entity.id
_entity.type
_entity.pdbx_description
1 polymer ?
#
loop_
_entity_poly.entity_id
_entity_poly.type
_entity_poly.pdbx_seq_one_letter_code
_entity_poly.pdbx_strand_id
1 'polypeptide(L)'
;MDALDRLRARIAGFPGYDADADRRLSDELVRSYLGEALAELAAGNAALGTPLRERIDALLLRVGFASQRLFPSHADGLAKHGGETAVADADREIVELADRAAALPPDGVAEYLGGVNDALDRRDAVMRAAARRA
;
A
#
# COMPACT_ATOMS: atom_id res chain seq x y z
N MET A 1 14.04 -10.30 -11.25
CA MET A 1 13.28 -9.03 -11.21
C MET A 1 13.09 -8.69 -9.76
N ASP A 2 13.68 -7.57 -9.32
CA ASP A 2 13.58 -7.13 -7.94
C ASP A 2 12.21 -6.49 -7.64
N ALA A 3 12.00 -6.04 -6.40
CA ALA A 3 10.72 -5.46 -5.99
C ALA A 3 10.40 -4.15 -6.72
N LEU A 4 11.40 -3.32 -6.98
CA LEU A 4 11.22 -2.02 -7.62
C LEU A 4 10.88 -2.19 -9.10
N ASP A 5 11.52 -3.14 -9.79
CA ASP A 5 11.18 -3.52 -11.16
C ASP A 5 9.73 -4.01 -11.27
N ARG A 6 9.27 -4.80 -10.30
CA ARG A 6 7.88 -5.28 -10.24
C ARG A 6 6.89 -4.14 -10.06
N LEU A 7 7.20 -3.18 -9.19
CA LEU A 7 6.37 -2.00 -8.97
C LEU A 7 6.27 -1.15 -10.25
N ARG A 8 7.40 -0.89 -10.92
CA ARG A 8 7.46 -0.16 -12.19
C ARG A 8 6.71 -0.86 -13.33
N ALA A 9 6.61 -2.18 -13.30
CA ALA A 9 5.86 -2.96 -14.28
C ALA A 9 4.33 -2.87 -14.08
N ARG A 10 3.85 -2.50 -12.89
CA ARG A 10 2.41 -2.41 -12.55
C ARG A 10 1.90 -0.99 -12.47
N ILE A 11 2.71 -0.10 -11.90
CA ILE A 11 2.35 1.29 -11.68
C ILE A 11 3.14 2.14 -12.68
N ALA A 12 2.43 2.67 -13.67
CA ALA A 12 3.03 3.54 -14.68
C ALA A 12 3.63 4.80 -14.00
N GLY A 13 4.89 5.10 -14.31
CA GLY A 13 5.58 6.27 -13.77
C GLY A 13 6.04 6.12 -12.31
N PHE A 14 6.10 4.90 -11.76
CA PHE A 14 6.57 4.68 -10.39
C PHE A 14 8.02 5.20 -10.19
N PRO A 15 8.23 6.26 -9.38
CA PRO A 15 9.51 6.97 -9.34
C PRO A 15 10.55 6.23 -8.49
N GLY A 16 10.10 5.46 -7.49
CA GLY A 16 10.99 4.76 -6.55
C GLY A 16 11.22 5.58 -5.29
N TYR A 17 12.38 5.39 -4.66
CA TYR A 17 12.63 5.87 -3.29
C TYR A 17 13.93 6.66 -3.14
N ASP A 18 14.51 7.12 -4.24
CA ASP A 18 15.84 7.75 -4.24
C ASP A 18 15.81 9.16 -3.61
N ALA A 19 14.72 9.91 -3.82
CA ALA A 19 14.50 11.24 -3.25
C ALA A 19 13.19 11.30 -2.45
N ASP A 20 13.06 12.28 -1.55
CA ASP A 20 11.87 12.39 -0.71
C ASP A 20 10.60 12.73 -1.49
N ALA A 21 10.73 13.49 -2.58
CA ALA A 21 9.62 13.73 -3.51
C ALA A 21 9.17 12.42 -4.15
N ASP A 22 10.12 11.57 -4.58
CA ASP A 22 9.84 10.27 -5.19
C ASP A 22 9.22 9.32 -4.17
N ARG A 23 9.69 9.30 -2.92
CA ARG A 23 9.11 8.49 -1.84
C ARG A 23 7.66 8.85 -1.56
N ARG A 24 7.35 10.14 -1.51
CA ARG A 24 5.97 10.62 -1.32
C ARG A 24 5.08 10.23 -2.48
N LEU A 25 5.57 10.41 -3.70
CA LEU A 25 4.82 10.06 -4.90
C LEU A 25 4.63 8.53 -5.02
N SER A 26 5.65 7.74 -4.73
CA SER A 26 5.57 6.28 -4.66
C SER A 26 4.53 5.81 -3.64
N ASP A 27 4.52 6.41 -2.44
CA ASP A 27 3.51 6.16 -1.41
C ASP A 27 2.10 6.47 -1.90
N GLU A 28 1.91 7.62 -2.53
CA GLU A 28 0.62 8.02 -3.11
C GLU A 28 0.17 7.04 -4.19
N LEU A 29 1.05 6.65 -5.11
CA LEU A 29 0.72 5.74 -6.19
C LEU A 29 0.34 4.35 -5.69
N VAL A 30 1.06 3.79 -4.71
CA VAL A 30 0.73 2.47 -4.12
C VAL A 30 -0.62 2.51 -3.41
N ARG A 31 -0.89 3.58 -2.64
CA ARG A 31 -2.18 3.76 -1.96
C ARG A 31 -3.34 3.92 -2.94
N SER A 32 -3.15 4.71 -4.00
CA SER A 32 -4.14 4.88 -5.06
C SER A 32 -4.42 3.57 -5.80
N TYR A 33 -3.38 2.80 -6.15
CA TYR A 33 -3.51 1.50 -6.81
C TYR A 33 -4.32 0.49 -5.97
N LEU A 34 -4.04 0.40 -4.67
CA LEU A 34 -4.85 -0.42 -3.76
C LEU A 34 -6.27 0.13 -3.58
N GLY A 35 -6.42 1.46 -3.47
CA GLY A 35 -7.72 2.11 -3.31
C GLY A 35 -8.66 1.85 -4.48
N GLU A 36 -8.16 1.92 -5.71
CA GLU A 36 -8.91 1.56 -6.91
C GLU A 36 -9.37 0.10 -6.87
N ALA A 37 -8.46 -0.83 -6.56
CA ALA A 37 -8.79 -2.25 -6.44
C ALA A 37 -9.85 -2.54 -5.36
N LEU A 38 -9.80 -1.84 -4.22
CA LEU A 38 -10.80 -1.96 -3.15
C LEU A 38 -12.16 -1.39 -3.57
N ALA A 39 -12.17 -0.26 -4.29
CA ALA A 39 -13.39 0.34 -4.80
C ALA A 39 -14.06 -0.56 -5.85
N GLU A 40 -13.28 -1.15 -6.75
CA GLU A 40 -13.76 -2.13 -7.72
C GLU A 40 -14.30 -3.39 -7.03
N LEU A 41 -13.61 -3.91 -6.00
CA LEU A 41 -14.10 -5.04 -5.22
C LEU A 41 -15.46 -4.75 -4.57
N ALA A 42 -15.64 -3.55 -4.00
CA ALA A 42 -16.90 -3.11 -3.41
C ALA A 42 -18.03 -2.99 -4.46
N ALA A 43 -17.71 -2.46 -5.64
CA ALA A 43 -18.66 -2.30 -6.74
C ALA A 43 -19.07 -3.65 -7.35
N GLY A 44 -18.12 -4.56 -7.54
CA GLY A 44 -18.33 -5.88 -8.14
C GLY A 44 -19.09 -6.85 -7.24
N ASN A 45 -19.12 -6.62 -5.92
CA ASN A 45 -19.73 -7.52 -4.96
C ASN A 45 -20.93 -6.87 -4.23
N ALA A 46 -21.99 -6.56 -5.00
CA ALA A 46 -23.21 -5.94 -4.48
C ALA A 46 -23.87 -6.72 -3.32
N ALA A 47 -23.69 -8.04 -3.27
CA ALA A 47 -24.25 -8.93 -2.25
C ALA A 47 -23.42 -9.00 -0.94
N LEU A 48 -22.30 -8.27 -0.82
CA LEU A 48 -21.56 -8.24 0.43
C LEU A 48 -22.44 -7.72 1.56
N GLY A 49 -22.47 -8.49 2.66
CA GLY A 49 -23.12 -8.08 3.90
C GLY A 49 -22.45 -6.84 4.50
N THR A 50 -23.21 -6.10 5.32
CA THR A 50 -22.78 -4.85 5.96
C THR A 50 -21.40 -4.93 6.63
N PRO A 51 -21.05 -5.99 7.40
CA PRO A 51 -19.75 -6.03 8.07
C PRO A 51 -18.54 -6.02 7.12
N LEU A 52 -18.66 -6.63 5.93
CA LEU A 52 -17.58 -6.63 4.96
C LEU A 52 -17.48 -5.30 4.21
N ARG A 53 -18.63 -4.65 3.95
CA ARG A 53 -18.66 -3.30 3.36
C ARG A 53 -17.99 -2.28 4.27
N GLU A 54 -18.34 -2.28 5.55
CA GLU A 54 -17.73 -1.39 6.54
C GLU A 54 -16.21 -1.57 6.63
N ARG A 55 -15.72 -2.82 6.51
CA ARG A 55 -14.27 -3.10 6.46
C ARG A 55 -13.61 -2.56 5.20
N ILE A 56 -14.27 -2.66 4.03
CA ILE A 56 -13.76 -2.06 2.79
C ILE A 56 -13.73 -0.53 2.92
N ASP A 57 -14.79 0.08 3.42
CA ASP A 57 -14.88 1.53 3.62
C ASP A 57 -13.78 2.03 4.57
N ALA A 58 -13.51 1.31 5.65
CA ALA A 58 -12.42 1.63 6.57
C ALA A 58 -11.03 1.55 5.90
N LEU A 59 -10.82 0.55 5.03
CA LEU A 59 -9.57 0.41 4.27
C LEU A 59 -9.45 1.50 3.19
N LEU A 60 -10.53 1.83 2.49
CA LEU A 60 -10.59 2.95 1.54
C LEU A 60 -10.24 4.28 2.21
N LEU A 61 -10.78 4.52 3.41
CA LEU A 61 -10.40 5.68 4.21
C LEU A 61 -8.92 5.64 4.59
N ARG A 62 -8.42 4.47 5.02
CA ARG A 62 -7.01 4.31 5.41
C ARG A 62 -6.04 4.60 4.25
N VAL A 63 -6.34 4.14 3.03
CA VAL A 63 -5.45 4.37 1.87
C VAL A 63 -5.63 5.78 1.29
N GLY A 64 -6.83 6.35 1.37
CA GLY A 64 -7.11 7.71 0.88
C GLY A 64 -6.37 8.81 1.64
N PHE A 65 -6.01 8.58 2.91
CA PHE A 65 -5.33 9.58 3.73
C PHE A 65 -3.90 9.16 4.09
N ALA A 66 -2.93 9.98 3.71
CA ALA A 66 -1.54 9.78 4.12
C ALA A 66 -1.42 9.89 5.64
N SER A 67 -0.76 8.92 6.27
CA SER A 67 -0.52 8.98 7.72
C SER A 67 0.56 10.00 8.03
N GLN A 68 0.16 11.22 8.42
CA GLN A 68 1.08 12.31 8.78
C GLN A 68 2.10 11.93 9.86
N ARG A 69 1.80 10.91 10.69
CA ARG A 69 2.70 10.36 11.72
C ARG A 69 3.88 9.57 11.15
N LEU A 70 3.80 9.15 9.89
CA LEU A 70 4.86 8.44 9.17
C LEU A 70 5.78 9.40 8.39
N PHE A 71 5.37 10.67 8.27
CA PHE A 71 6.12 11.73 7.60
C PHE A 71 6.72 12.80 8.54
N PRO A 72 7.20 12.54 9.78
CA PRO A 72 8.00 13.54 10.49
C PRO A 72 9.23 13.86 9.63
N SER A 73 9.24 15.08 9.07
CA SER A 73 10.31 15.73 8.33
C SER A 73 11.24 14.77 7.56
N HIS A 74 10.87 14.47 6.31
CA HIS A 74 11.79 14.09 5.22
C HIS A 74 12.88 15.16 4.94
N ALA A 75 13.22 16.02 5.90
CA ALA A 75 14.15 17.10 5.69
C ALA A 75 15.61 16.65 5.81
N ASP A 76 15.95 15.58 6.55
CA ASP A 76 17.36 15.44 6.98
C ASP A 76 18.03 14.04 7.03
N GLY A 77 17.42 12.88 6.73
CA GLY A 77 18.13 11.63 7.10
C GLY A 77 17.90 10.31 6.37
N LEU A 78 16.90 10.13 5.50
CA LEU A 78 16.68 8.82 4.87
C LEU A 78 17.70 8.48 3.75
N ALA A 79 18.76 9.26 3.59
CA ALA A 79 19.70 9.15 2.47
C ALA A 79 20.73 8.00 2.60
N LYS A 80 20.77 7.23 3.69
CA LYS A 80 21.79 6.16 3.82
C LYS A 80 21.27 4.91 4.52
N HIS A 81 21.23 3.82 3.74
CA HIS A 81 21.27 2.40 4.11
C HIS A 81 19.93 1.64 4.17
N GLY A 82 19.66 0.84 3.12
CA GLY A 82 18.91 -0.43 3.16
C GLY A 82 17.40 -0.39 3.43
N GLY A 83 16.85 0.75 3.86
CA GLY A 83 15.41 0.92 4.10
C GLY A 83 14.57 0.86 2.81
N GLU A 84 15.13 1.29 1.68
CA GLU A 84 14.44 1.37 0.40
C GLU A 84 14.00 -0.01 -0.11
N THR A 85 14.84 -1.04 0.04
CA THR A 85 14.48 -2.41 -0.36
C THR A 85 13.33 -2.96 0.49
N ALA A 86 13.33 -2.71 1.80
CA ALA A 86 12.26 -3.18 2.68
C ALA A 86 10.93 -2.46 2.41
N VAL A 87 10.96 -1.16 2.09
CA VAL A 87 9.77 -0.40 1.68
C VAL A 87 9.27 -0.90 0.33
N ALA A 88 10.16 -1.11 -0.64
CA ALA A 88 9.80 -1.67 -1.95
C ALA A 88 9.17 -3.06 -1.83
N ASP A 89 9.67 -3.92 -0.93
CA ASP A 89 9.09 -5.24 -0.68
C ASP A 89 7.69 -5.16 -0.07
N ALA A 90 7.47 -4.24 0.87
CA ALA A 90 6.16 -4.00 1.47
C ALA A 90 5.16 -3.41 0.45
N ASP A 91 5.61 -2.48 -0.38
CA ASP A 91 4.79 -1.89 -1.44
C ASP A 91 4.45 -2.92 -2.51
N ARG A 92 5.40 -3.79 -2.88
CA ARG A 92 5.16 -4.91 -3.78
C ARG A 92 4.07 -5.83 -3.25
N GLU A 93 4.10 -6.17 -1.95
CA GLU A 93 3.06 -7.00 -1.34
C GLU A 93 1.67 -6.37 -1.44
N ILE A 94 1.56 -5.06 -1.22
CA ILE A 94 0.30 -4.34 -1.37
C ILE A 94 -0.20 -4.36 -2.81
N VAL A 95 0.68 -4.13 -3.79
CA VAL A 95 0.32 -4.19 -5.22
C VAL A 95 -0.10 -5.61 -5.63
N GLU A 96 0.57 -6.65 -5.12
CA GLU A 96 0.19 -8.04 -5.37
C GLU A 96 -1.19 -8.38 -4.76
N LEU A 97 -1.55 -7.78 -3.62
CA LEU A 97 -2.90 -7.90 -3.07
C LEU A 97 -3.93 -7.15 -3.92
N ALA A 98 -3.63 -5.92 -4.35
CA ALA A 98 -4.50 -5.15 -5.22
C ALA A 98 -4.80 -5.90 -6.53
N ASP A 99 -3.78 -6.47 -7.18
CA ASP A 99 -3.92 -7.27 -8.41
C ASP A 99 -4.85 -8.49 -8.23
N ARG A 100 -4.89 -9.06 -7.02
CA ARG A 100 -5.75 -10.21 -6.71
C ARG A 100 -7.22 -9.84 -6.49
N ALA A 101 -7.53 -8.58 -6.17
CA ALA A 101 -8.88 -8.17 -5.79
C ALA A 101 -9.91 -8.47 -6.88
N ALA A 102 -9.55 -8.23 -8.15
CA ALA A 102 -10.43 -8.42 -9.31
C ALA A 102 -10.85 -9.88 -9.55
N ALA A 103 -10.05 -10.85 -9.07
CA ALA A 103 -10.30 -12.29 -9.26
C ALA A 103 -10.87 -12.97 -8.01
N LEU A 104 -11.22 -12.20 -6.97
CA LEU A 104 -11.56 -12.75 -5.66
C LEU A 104 -13.01 -13.26 -5.61
N PRO A 105 -13.25 -14.53 -5.24
CA PRO A 105 -14.61 -15.01 -4.99
C PRO A 105 -15.18 -14.38 -3.71
N PRO A 106 -16.52 -14.23 -3.59
CA PRO A 106 -17.16 -13.61 -2.41
C PRO A 106 -16.72 -14.20 -1.07
N ASP A 107 -16.56 -15.52 -1.00
CA ASP A 107 -16.22 -16.23 0.23
C ASP A 107 -14.78 -15.94 0.71
N GLY A 108 -13.91 -15.47 -0.18
CA GLY A 108 -12.51 -15.11 0.11
C GLY A 108 -12.32 -13.65 0.55
N VAL A 109 -13.37 -12.82 0.49
CA VAL A 109 -13.28 -11.37 0.77
C VAL A 109 -12.84 -11.10 2.20
N ALA A 110 -13.37 -11.84 3.19
CA ALA A 110 -13.05 -11.59 4.58
C ALA A 110 -11.56 -11.80 4.92
N GLU A 111 -10.97 -12.87 4.37
CA GLU A 111 -9.56 -13.21 4.52
C GLU A 111 -8.67 -12.20 3.78
N TYR A 112 -9.04 -11.88 2.52
CA TYR A 112 -8.35 -10.88 1.73
C TYR A 112 -8.24 -9.53 2.44
N LEU A 113 -9.35 -9.01 2.98
CA LEU A 113 -9.35 -7.73 3.72
C LEU A 113 -8.50 -7.80 4.99
N GLY A 114 -8.35 -8.98 5.60
CA GLY A 114 -7.40 -9.20 6.70
C GLY A 114 -5.96 -9.04 6.22
N GLY A 115 -5.62 -9.74 5.13
CA GLY A 115 -4.29 -9.66 4.52
C GLY A 115 -3.90 -8.26 4.05
N VAL A 116 -4.85 -7.48 3.50
CA VAL A 116 -4.64 -6.06 3.15
C VAL A 116 -4.30 -5.24 4.39
N ASN A 117 -5.05 -5.41 5.49
CA ASN A 117 -4.78 -4.67 6.72
C ASN A 117 -3.40 -5.02 7.30
N ASP A 118 -3.03 -6.30 7.31
CA ASP A 118 -1.73 -6.77 7.79
C ASP A 118 -0.56 -6.26 6.93
N ALA A 119 -0.73 -6.21 5.60
CA ALA A 119 0.25 -5.65 4.68
C ALA A 119 0.46 -4.15 4.94
N LEU A 120 -0.63 -3.38 5.13
CA LEU A 120 -0.55 -1.97 5.48
C LEU A 120 0.12 -1.74 6.85
N ASP A 121 -0.19 -2.57 7.85
CA ASP A 121 0.44 -2.49 9.18
C ASP A 121 1.94 -2.79 9.13
N ARG A 122 2.35 -3.81 8.36
CA ARG A 122 3.77 -4.13 8.13
C ARG A 122 4.48 -2.99 7.42
N ARG A 123 3.88 -2.43 6.38
CA ARG A 123 4.44 -1.27 5.67
C ARG A 123 4.65 -0.10 6.62
N ASP A 124 3.64 0.23 7.42
CA ASP A 124 3.74 1.31 8.41
C ASP A 124 4.87 1.06 9.41
N ALA A 125 5.06 -0.20 9.85
CA ALA A 125 6.15 -0.57 10.73
C ALA A 125 7.53 -0.42 10.07
N VAL A 126 7.66 -0.83 8.79
CA VAL A 126 8.90 -0.64 8.00
C VAL A 126 9.22 0.85 7.84
N MET A 127 8.23 1.67 7.47
CA MET A 127 8.39 3.12 7.31
C MET A 127 8.83 3.78 8.62
N ARG A 128 8.22 3.41 9.76
CA ARG A 128 8.65 3.90 11.08
C ARG A 128 10.06 3.45 11.45
N ALA A 129 10.41 2.21 11.13
CA ALA A 129 11.75 1.69 11.42
C ALA A 129 12.82 2.40 10.58
N ALA A 130 12.53 2.70 9.32
CA ALA A 130 13.39 3.49 8.45
C ALA A 130 13.56 4.92 8.97
N ALA A 131 12.46 5.58 9.38
CA ALA A 131 12.48 6.94 9.92
C ALA A 131 13.25 7.07 11.26
N ARG A 132 13.36 6.01 12.07
CA ARG A 132 14.15 6.01 13.32
C ARG A 132 15.65 5.82 13.09
N ARG A 133 16.06 5.36 11.91
CA ARG A 133 17.48 5.11 11.55
C ARG A 133 18.11 6.26 10.75
N ALA A 134 17.26 7.15 10.26
CA ALA A 134 17.59 8.43 9.64
C ALA A 134 17.99 9.47 10.69
#